data_AF-A0A6P0LYM3-F1
#
_entry.id   AF-A0A6P0LYM3-F1
#
_cell.length_a   1.000
_cell.length_b   1.000
_cell.length_c   1.000
_cell.angle_alpha   90.00
_cell.angle_beta   90.00
_cell.angle_gamma   90.00
#
_symmetry.space_group_name_H-M   'P 1'
#
loop_
_entity.id
_entity.type
_entity.pdbx_description
1 polymer ?
#
loop_
_entity_poly.entity_id
_entity_poly.type
_entity_poly.pdbx_seq_one_letter_code
_entity_poly.pdbx_strand_id
1 'polypeptide(L)'
;MKKKTTTLTYCKALPQLSERMNALGCSDFEMFLFEYSQIFRQAKIETVTQLRSGDFNKGQWNTYLQQTYGINKRHANGVIASAKGAVDSAAECRQNHIEQLSGKFKSAKDWLRKAQKRLANGRKFYGKKNWQNSKTGCKFPLSCSLRYRDTNWQNLRFQIHHKKRYIAHLERKIEGLKVAQLQVKVPYGQVFVVGSKDETWGNQVCQWDGETIRFRVPKCLESKYGQYVSAVIG
;
A
#
# COMPACT_ATOMS: atom_id res chain seq x y z
N MET A 1 -26.83 3.47 12.21
CA MET A 1 -26.31 4.79 11.76
C MET A 1 -24.78 4.74 11.78
N LYS A 2 -24.10 4.89 10.63
CA LYS A 2 -22.62 5.04 10.61
C LYS A 2 -22.29 6.41 11.23
N LYS A 3 -21.61 6.43 12.39
CA LYS A 3 -21.10 7.68 12.97
C LYS A 3 -20.25 8.39 11.90
N LYS A 4 -20.58 9.64 11.58
CA LYS A 4 -19.71 10.49 10.76
C LYS A 4 -18.38 10.62 11.50
N THR A 5 -17.31 10.11 10.91
CA THR A 5 -15.95 10.34 11.39
C THR A 5 -15.58 11.79 11.10
N THR A 6 -15.53 12.61 12.14
CA THR A 6 -14.97 13.96 12.07
C THR A 6 -13.45 13.84 11.97
N THR A 7 -12.83 14.48 10.99
CA THR A 7 -11.38 14.50 10.81
C THR A 7 -10.91 15.94 10.90
N LEU A 8 -9.97 16.21 11.81
CA LEU A 8 -9.29 17.49 11.94
C LEU A 8 -7.90 17.37 11.31
N THR A 9 -7.55 18.31 10.44
CA THR A 9 -6.25 18.34 9.75
C THR A 9 -5.54 19.64 10.08
N TYR A 10 -4.37 19.54 10.72
CA TYR A 10 -3.48 20.66 10.96
C TYR A 10 -2.47 20.78 9.81
N CYS A 11 -2.37 21.97 9.23
CA CYS A 11 -1.38 22.30 8.21
C CYS A 11 -0.45 23.40 8.74
N LYS A 12 0.86 23.19 8.58
CA LYS A 12 2.02 24.02 9.01
C LYS A 12 1.94 25.53 8.70
N ALA A 13 0.96 26.00 7.95
CA ALA A 13 0.90 27.36 7.42
C ALA A 13 -0.06 28.30 8.18
N LEU A 14 -0.62 27.90 9.32
CA LEU A 14 -1.35 28.84 10.16
C LEU A 14 -0.34 29.75 10.88
N PRO A 15 -0.43 31.08 10.73
CA PRO A 15 0.53 32.00 11.33
C PRO A 15 0.45 31.88 12.85
N GLN A 16 1.44 31.22 13.45
CA GLN A 16 1.66 31.34 14.89
C GLN A 16 2.30 32.70 15.16
N LEU A 17 2.08 33.25 16.37
CA LEU A 17 2.75 34.48 16.78
C LEU A 17 4.26 34.32 16.64
N SER A 18 4.92 35.30 16.02
CA SER A 18 6.38 35.31 15.78
C SER A 18 7.20 35.10 17.05
N GLU A 19 6.64 35.43 18.21
CA GLU A 19 7.23 35.22 19.54
C GLU A 19 7.41 33.75 19.93
N ARG A 20 6.65 32.82 19.33
CA ARG A 20 6.71 31.37 19.63
C ARG A 20 7.51 30.57 18.60
N MET A 21 8.19 31.25 17.69
CA MET A 21 8.94 30.62 16.61
C MET A 21 10.43 30.65 16.92
N ASN A 22 11.09 29.51 16.73
CA ASN A 22 12.54 29.42 16.81
C ASN A 22 13.19 30.16 15.64
N ALA A 23 14.51 30.38 15.68
CA ALA A 23 15.27 31.06 14.60
C ALA A 23 15.09 30.42 13.20
N LEU A 24 14.62 29.17 13.14
CA LEU A 24 14.31 28.40 11.93
C LEU A 24 12.87 28.60 11.43
N GLY A 25 12.05 29.41 12.11
CA GLY A 25 10.63 29.59 11.80
C GLY A 25 9.76 28.37 12.12
N CYS A 26 10.20 27.49 13.03
CA CYS A 26 9.44 26.32 13.47
C CYS A 26 8.96 26.52 14.91
N SER A 27 7.74 26.08 15.21
CA SER A 27 7.22 26.00 16.57
C SER A 27 7.84 24.83 17.34
N ASP A 28 7.82 24.90 18.67
CA ASP A 28 8.28 23.78 19.52
C ASP A 28 7.48 22.50 19.26
N PHE A 29 6.20 22.64 18.90
CA PHE A 29 5.34 21.52 18.50
C PHE A 29 5.84 20.83 17.23
N GLU A 30 6.28 21.60 16.24
CA GLU A 30 6.80 21.06 14.97
C GLU A 30 8.17 20.41 15.15
N MET A 31 9.06 21.06 15.92
CA MET A 31 10.37 20.50 16.27
C MET A 31 10.20 19.18 17.02
N PHE A 32 9.29 19.15 18.00
CA PHE A 32 8.90 17.95 18.71
C PHE A 32 8.39 16.84 17.78
N LEU A 33 7.43 17.13 16.89
CA LEU A 33 6.87 16.12 15.99
C LEU A 33 7.93 15.56 15.03
N PHE A 34 8.83 16.41 14.54
CA PHE A 34 9.91 15.99 13.67
C PHE A 34 10.86 15.01 14.39
N GLU A 35 11.38 15.38 15.55
CA GLU A 35 12.28 14.53 16.34
C GLU A 35 11.60 13.25 16.80
N TYR A 36 10.35 13.35 17.27
CA TYR A 36 9.59 12.18 17.68
C TYR A 36 9.33 11.23 16.52
N SER A 37 9.08 11.74 15.30
CA SER A 37 8.87 10.89 14.12
C SER A 37 10.11 10.07 13.74
N GLN A 38 11.31 10.56 14.02
CA GLN A 38 12.56 9.84 13.75
C GLN A 38 12.71 8.66 14.71
N ILE A 39 12.52 8.89 16.01
CA ILE A 39 12.53 7.85 17.06
C ILE A 39 11.45 6.82 16.78
N PHE A 40 10.23 7.29 16.49
CA PHE A 40 9.09 6.43 16.17
C PHE A 40 9.37 5.52 14.97
N ARG A 41 10.00 6.07 13.93
CA ARG A 41 10.37 5.30 12.74
C ARG A 41 11.38 4.20 13.05
N GLN A 42 12.42 4.48 13.83
CA GLN A 42 13.41 3.48 14.24
C GLN A 42 12.74 2.33 14.99
N ALA A 43 11.96 2.65 16.03
CA ALA A 43 11.19 1.68 16.80
C ALA A 43 10.21 0.87 15.92
N LYS A 44 9.57 1.51 14.93
CA LYS A 44 8.68 0.84 13.98
C LYS A 44 9.42 -0.12 13.06
N ILE A 45 10.61 0.22 12.57
CA ILE A 45 11.42 -0.66 11.71
C ILE A 45 11.80 -1.93 12.46
N GLU A 46 12.30 -1.80 13.69
CA GLU A 46 12.64 -2.96 14.52
C GLU A 46 11.42 -3.81 14.84
N THR A 47 10.29 -3.18 15.20
CA THR A 47 9.05 -3.89 15.49
C THR A 47 8.53 -4.64 14.26
N VAL A 48 8.64 -4.07 13.06
CA VAL A 48 8.30 -4.76 11.80
C VAL A 48 9.21 -5.97 11.58
N THR A 49 10.51 -5.84 11.83
CA THR A 49 11.46 -6.94 11.71
C THR A 49 11.13 -8.07 12.70
N GLN A 50 10.81 -7.75 13.95
CA GLN A 50 10.39 -8.73 14.95
C GLN A 50 9.04 -9.38 14.63
N LEU A 51 8.07 -8.62 14.12
CA LEU A 51 6.78 -9.18 13.70
C LEU A 51 6.95 -10.19 12.55
N ARG A 52 8.02 -10.08 11.75
CA ARG A 52 8.35 -11.02 10.69
C ARG A 52 9.09 -12.27 11.17
N SER A 53 9.71 -12.26 12.35
CA SER A 53 10.42 -13.44 12.89
C SER A 53 9.50 -14.47 13.54
N GLY A 54 8.23 -14.12 13.84
CA GLY A 54 7.17 -15.05 14.26
C GLY A 54 6.88 -15.05 15.76
N ASP A 55 7.90 -14.89 16.61
CA ASP A 55 7.75 -14.85 18.07
C ASP A 55 7.50 -13.42 18.55
N PHE A 56 6.23 -13.02 18.58
CA PHE A 56 5.81 -11.69 19.03
C PHE A 56 4.98 -11.73 20.32
N ASN A 57 5.63 -11.47 21.45
CA ASN A 57 4.94 -11.18 22.71
C ASN A 57 4.78 -9.66 22.89
N LYS A 58 3.54 -9.18 22.76
CA LYS A 58 3.21 -7.74 22.88
C LYS A 58 3.66 -7.13 24.21
N GLY A 59 3.52 -7.85 25.32
CA GLY A 59 3.85 -7.33 26.65
C GLY A 59 5.35 -7.13 26.82
N GLN A 60 6.13 -8.17 26.53
CA GLN A 60 7.59 -8.14 26.59
C GLN A 60 8.16 -7.11 25.61
N TRP A 61 7.64 -7.07 24.38
CA TRP A 61 8.09 -6.12 23.37
C TRP A 61 7.79 -4.67 23.74
N ASN A 62 6.64 -4.42 24.39
CA ASN A 62 6.33 -3.09 24.89
C ASN A 62 7.35 -2.66 25.96
N THR A 63 7.69 -3.53 26.90
CA THR A 63 8.74 -3.25 27.91
C THR A 63 10.08 -2.98 27.25
N TYR A 64 10.47 -3.78 26.25
CA TYR A 64 11.69 -3.56 25.46
C TYR A 64 11.71 -2.18 24.80
N LEU A 65 10.64 -1.79 24.10
CA LEU A 65 10.56 -0.49 23.44
C LEU A 65 10.64 0.68 24.44
N GLN A 66 10.03 0.54 25.62
CA GLN A 66 10.11 1.53 26.68
C GLN A 66 11.54 1.71 27.19
N GLN A 67 12.29 0.61 27.35
CA GLN A 67 13.68 0.64 27.83
C GLN A 67 14.66 1.16 26.78
N THR A 68 14.56 0.68 25.54
CA THR A 68 15.49 1.03 24.45
C THR A 68 15.32 2.47 23.97
N TYR A 69 14.08 2.93 23.81
CA TYR A 69 13.79 4.23 23.21
C TYR A 69 13.33 5.29 24.22
N GLY A 70 13.20 4.93 25.50
CA GLY A 70 12.72 5.85 26.55
C GLY A 70 11.30 6.37 26.28
N ILE A 71 10.46 5.59 25.60
CA ILE A 71 9.07 6.00 25.30
C ILE A 71 8.10 5.45 26.34
N ASN A 72 6.96 6.10 26.54
CA ASN A 72 5.97 5.64 27.52
C ASN A 72 5.15 4.47 26.92
N LYS A 73 4.54 3.64 27.78
CA LYS A 73 3.70 2.49 27.39
C LYS A 73 2.68 2.77 26.27
N ARG A 74 2.07 3.96 26.26
CA ARG A 74 1.10 4.41 25.24
C ARG A 74 1.75 4.61 23.86
N HIS A 75 2.90 5.28 23.83
CA HIS A 75 3.67 5.46 22.61
C HIS A 75 4.19 4.12 22.07
N ALA A 76 4.67 3.24 22.94
CA ALA A 76 5.09 1.88 22.56
C ALA A 76 3.93 1.07 21.97
N ASN A 77 2.73 1.15 22.56
CA ASN A 77 1.53 0.53 21.97
C ASN A 77 1.17 1.12 20.60
N GLY A 78 1.34 2.45 20.42
CA GLY A 78 1.17 3.11 19.12
C GLY A 78 2.14 2.58 18.06
N VAL A 79 3.42 2.42 18.40
CA VAL A 79 4.43 1.81 17.52
C VAL A 79 4.01 0.40 17.12
N ILE A 80 3.65 -0.45 18.09
CA ILE A 80 3.24 -1.84 17.86
C ILE A 80 2.01 -1.91 16.96
N ALA A 81 0.98 -1.11 17.25
CA ALA A 81 -0.24 -1.08 16.45
C ALA A 81 0.03 -0.62 15.00
N SER A 82 0.85 0.42 14.83
CA SER A 82 1.24 0.92 13.51
C SER A 82 2.06 -0.09 12.72
N ALA A 83 3.01 -0.77 13.37
CA ALA A 83 3.84 -1.80 12.76
C ALA A 83 3.00 -3.01 12.34
N LYS A 84 2.13 -3.51 13.24
CA LYS A 84 1.21 -4.61 12.95
C LYS A 84 0.29 -4.27 11.78
N GLY A 85 -0.36 -3.11 11.81
CA GLY A 85 -1.22 -2.66 10.72
C GLY A 85 -0.49 -2.58 9.37
N ALA A 86 0.79 -2.15 9.38
CA ALA A 86 1.60 -2.10 8.16
C ALA A 86 1.96 -3.50 7.62
N VAL A 87 2.30 -4.45 8.51
CA VAL A 87 2.59 -5.84 8.14
C VAL A 87 1.34 -6.52 7.58
N ASP A 88 0.21 -6.40 8.28
CA ASP A 88 -1.08 -6.98 7.89
C ASP A 88 -1.53 -6.41 6.53
N SER A 89 -1.47 -5.08 6.37
CA SER A 89 -1.80 -4.42 5.11
C SER A 89 -0.91 -4.88 3.95
N ALA A 90 0.39 -5.05 4.19
CA ALA A 90 1.32 -5.53 3.17
C ALA A 90 1.00 -6.97 2.75
N ALA A 91 0.66 -7.84 3.71
CA ALA A 91 0.26 -9.21 3.45
C ALA A 91 -1.03 -9.27 2.61
N GLU A 92 -2.06 -8.50 2.98
CA GLU A 92 -3.31 -8.43 2.23
C GLU A 92 -3.10 -7.87 0.82
N CYS A 93 -2.33 -6.78 0.68
CA CYS A 93 -1.98 -6.22 -0.63
C CYS A 93 -1.25 -7.23 -1.52
N ARG A 94 -0.36 -8.05 -0.94
CA ARG A 94 0.36 -9.11 -1.66
C ARG A 94 -0.61 -10.18 -2.15
N GLN A 95 -1.51 -10.65 -1.29
CA GLN A 95 -2.54 -11.61 -1.66
C GLN A 95 -3.42 -11.08 -2.81
N ASN A 96 -3.96 -9.87 -2.64
CA ASN A 96 -4.80 -9.22 -3.65
C ASN A 96 -4.08 -9.06 -5.00
N HIS A 97 -2.79 -8.70 -4.98
CA HIS A 97 -1.99 -8.60 -6.20
C HIS A 97 -1.82 -9.97 -6.89
N ILE A 98 -1.57 -11.04 -6.13
CA ILE A 98 -1.48 -12.40 -6.67
C ILE A 98 -2.82 -12.82 -7.28
N GLU A 99 -3.94 -12.54 -6.63
CA GLU A 99 -5.28 -12.83 -7.12
C GLU A 99 -5.58 -12.08 -8.43
N GLN A 100 -5.27 -10.78 -8.49
CA GLN A 100 -5.41 -9.98 -9.72
C GLN A 100 -4.58 -10.54 -10.87
N LEU A 101 -3.33 -10.93 -10.62
CA LEU A 101 -2.47 -11.53 -11.64
C LEU A 101 -2.99 -12.90 -12.10
N SER A 102 -3.51 -13.70 -11.16
CA SER A 102 -4.10 -15.01 -11.45
C SER A 102 -5.37 -14.87 -12.31
N GLY A 103 -6.21 -13.88 -12.03
CA GLY A 103 -7.37 -13.54 -12.87
C GLY A 103 -6.97 -13.13 -14.29
N LYS A 104 -5.96 -12.26 -14.43
CA LYS A 104 -5.39 -11.86 -15.73
C LYS A 104 -4.82 -13.05 -16.49
N PHE A 105 -4.12 -13.95 -15.80
CA PHE A 105 -3.54 -15.17 -16.37
C PHE A 105 -4.62 -16.12 -16.91
N LYS A 106 -5.69 -16.36 -16.14
CA LYS A 106 -6.84 -17.18 -16.58
C LYS A 106 -7.50 -16.59 -17.82
N SER A 107 -7.81 -15.30 -17.80
CA SER A 107 -8.40 -14.58 -18.94
C SER A 107 -7.51 -14.65 -20.19
N ALA A 108 -6.18 -14.47 -20.02
CA ALA A 108 -5.22 -14.56 -21.10
C ALA A 108 -5.16 -15.99 -21.71
N LYS A 109 -5.17 -17.04 -20.87
CA LYS A 109 -5.24 -18.44 -21.32
C LYS A 109 -6.53 -18.73 -22.09
N ASP A 110 -7.66 -18.23 -21.62
CA ASP A 110 -8.95 -18.39 -22.30
C ASP A 110 -8.97 -17.70 -23.66
N TRP A 111 -8.45 -16.47 -23.73
CA TRP A 111 -8.30 -15.76 -24.99
C TRP A 111 -7.40 -16.54 -25.96
N LEU A 112 -6.26 -17.05 -25.49
CA LEU A 112 -5.32 -17.83 -26.30
C LEU A 112 -5.98 -19.09 -26.88
N ARG A 113 -6.72 -19.83 -26.05
CA ARG A 113 -7.49 -21.01 -26.47
C ARG A 113 -8.49 -20.67 -27.57
N LYS A 114 -9.27 -19.60 -27.39
CA LYS A 114 -10.25 -19.14 -28.40
C LYS A 114 -9.57 -18.71 -29.71
N ALA A 115 -8.46 -17.98 -29.61
CA ALA A 115 -7.69 -17.52 -30.77
C ALA A 115 -7.08 -18.68 -31.57
N GLN A 116 -6.48 -19.67 -30.87
CA GLN A 116 -5.96 -20.89 -31.50
C GLN A 116 -7.06 -21.70 -32.18
N LYS A 117 -8.20 -21.89 -31.50
CA LYS A 117 -9.38 -22.57 -32.07
C LYS A 117 -9.89 -21.86 -33.32
N ARG A 118 -9.95 -20.52 -33.30
CA ARG A 118 -10.33 -19.70 -34.46
C ARG A 118 -9.38 -19.93 -35.63
N LEU A 119 -8.06 -19.94 -35.40
CA LEU A 119 -7.05 -20.20 -36.42
C LEU A 119 -7.17 -21.62 -37.01
N ALA A 120 -7.32 -22.64 -36.17
CA ALA A 120 -7.51 -24.02 -36.60
C ALA A 120 -8.80 -24.20 -37.42
N ASN A 121 -9.90 -23.60 -36.96
CA ASN A 121 -11.18 -23.62 -37.67
C ASN A 121 -11.12 -22.88 -39.01
N GLY A 122 -10.39 -21.76 -39.06
CA GLY A 122 -10.10 -21.07 -40.32
C GLY A 122 -9.35 -21.99 -41.29
N ARG A 123 -8.31 -22.69 -40.81
CA ARG A 123 -7.47 -23.55 -41.67
C ARG A 123 -8.29 -24.70 -42.25
N LYS A 124 -9.12 -25.33 -41.42
CA LYS A 124 -10.07 -26.37 -41.86
C LYS A 124 -11.10 -25.83 -42.85
N PHE A 125 -11.59 -24.61 -42.66
CA PHE A 125 -12.57 -23.99 -43.54
C PHE A 125 -12.01 -23.69 -44.94
N TYR A 126 -10.86 -22.99 -45.02
CA TYR A 126 -10.25 -22.66 -46.31
C TYR A 126 -9.62 -23.88 -47.00
N GLY A 127 -9.19 -24.89 -46.24
CA GLY A 127 -8.68 -26.15 -46.80
C GLY A 127 -9.70 -26.91 -47.65
N LYS A 128 -11.00 -26.75 -47.38
CA LYS A 128 -12.07 -27.37 -48.18
C LYS A 128 -12.27 -26.77 -49.57
N LYS A 129 -11.63 -25.63 -49.86
CA LYS A 129 -11.74 -24.89 -51.13
C LYS A 129 -13.16 -24.55 -51.62
N ASN A 130 -14.16 -24.65 -50.75
CA ASN A 130 -15.57 -24.39 -51.05
C ASN A 130 -16.12 -23.23 -50.21
N TRP A 131 -15.33 -22.16 -50.07
CA TRP A 131 -15.71 -21.02 -49.23
C TRP A 131 -16.75 -20.11 -49.89
N GLN A 132 -16.83 -20.08 -51.22
CA GLN A 132 -17.80 -19.26 -51.98
C GLN A 132 -19.24 -19.74 -51.78
N ASN A 133 -19.46 -21.05 -51.68
CA ASN A 133 -20.80 -21.64 -51.50
C ASN A 133 -21.16 -21.88 -50.03
N SER A 134 -20.40 -21.33 -49.09
CA SER A 134 -20.65 -21.54 -47.66
C SER A 134 -21.81 -20.66 -47.17
N LYS A 135 -22.83 -21.28 -46.56
CA LYS A 135 -23.94 -20.59 -45.88
C LYS A 135 -23.50 -19.64 -44.76
N THR A 136 -22.29 -19.83 -44.21
CA THR A 136 -21.75 -19.00 -43.11
C THR A 136 -20.79 -17.90 -43.56
N GLY A 137 -20.55 -17.75 -44.86
CA GLY A 137 -19.60 -16.77 -45.41
C GLY A 137 -18.13 -17.05 -45.04
N CYS A 138 -17.26 -16.05 -45.20
CA CYS A 138 -15.83 -16.15 -44.91
C CYS A 138 -15.52 -16.07 -43.39
N LYS A 139 -14.92 -17.12 -42.82
CA LYS A 139 -14.49 -17.12 -41.40
C LYS A 139 -13.36 -16.14 -41.07
N PHE A 140 -12.54 -15.81 -42.06
CA PHE A 140 -11.57 -14.73 -42.02
C PHE A 140 -11.74 -13.88 -43.27
N PRO A 141 -11.88 -12.55 -43.16
CA PRO A 141 -11.92 -11.73 -44.35
C PRO A 141 -10.61 -11.91 -45.12
N LEU A 142 -10.71 -12.18 -46.43
CA LEU A 142 -9.59 -12.23 -47.37
C LEU A 142 -9.08 -10.82 -47.73
N SER A 143 -9.28 -9.86 -46.82
CA SER A 143 -8.76 -8.50 -46.94
C SER A 143 -7.40 -8.39 -46.25
N CYS A 144 -6.57 -7.52 -46.81
CA CYS A 144 -5.33 -7.06 -46.20
C CYS A 144 -5.44 -5.58 -45.85
N SER A 145 -4.66 -5.14 -44.88
CA SER A 145 -4.50 -3.71 -44.63
C SER A 145 -3.75 -3.08 -45.80
N LEU A 146 -4.28 -2.03 -46.42
CA LEU A 146 -3.56 -1.31 -47.48
C LEU A 146 -2.30 -0.61 -46.95
N ARG A 147 -2.33 -0.17 -45.69
CA ARG A 147 -1.23 0.55 -45.03
C ARG A 147 -0.11 -0.39 -44.60
N TYR A 148 -0.44 -1.48 -43.92
CA TYR A 148 0.53 -2.39 -43.33
C TYR A 148 0.79 -3.64 -44.17
N ARG A 149 -0.02 -3.87 -45.22
CA ARG A 149 0.01 -5.05 -46.10
C ARG A 149 -0.16 -6.39 -45.40
N ASP A 150 -0.53 -6.37 -44.12
CA ASP A 150 -0.79 -7.56 -43.33
C ASP A 150 -2.22 -8.06 -43.50
N THR A 151 -2.34 -9.38 -43.55
CA THR A 151 -3.61 -10.10 -43.53
C THR A 151 -4.14 -10.24 -42.11
N ASN A 152 -5.45 -10.42 -41.97
CA ASN A 152 -6.09 -10.76 -40.69
C ASN A 152 -5.49 -12.03 -40.04
N TRP A 153 -4.95 -12.94 -40.86
CA TRP A 153 -4.25 -14.14 -40.43
C TRP A 153 -2.89 -13.85 -39.78
N GLN A 154 -2.07 -13.01 -40.42
CA GLN A 154 -0.79 -12.57 -39.86
C GLN A 154 -1.00 -11.82 -38.55
N ASN A 155 -1.97 -10.90 -38.51
CA ASN A 155 -2.34 -10.16 -37.30
C ASN A 155 -2.75 -11.10 -36.15
N LEU A 156 -3.62 -12.09 -36.40
CA LEU A 156 -4.01 -13.03 -35.35
C LEU A 156 -2.83 -13.90 -34.87
N ARG A 157 -1.96 -14.35 -35.78
CA ARG A 157 -0.73 -15.10 -35.41
C ARG A 157 0.18 -14.25 -34.52
N PHE A 158 0.36 -12.98 -34.87
CA PHE A 158 1.15 -12.04 -34.10
C PHE A 158 0.55 -11.81 -32.71
N GLN A 159 -0.76 -11.57 -32.62
CA GLN A 159 -1.46 -11.44 -31.34
C GLN A 159 -1.34 -12.70 -30.47
N ILE A 160 -1.43 -13.90 -31.07
CA ILE A 160 -1.20 -15.17 -30.38
C ILE A 160 0.22 -15.23 -29.82
N HIS A 161 1.23 -14.86 -30.61
CA HIS A 161 2.62 -14.83 -30.15
C HIS A 161 2.81 -13.86 -28.97
N HIS A 162 2.30 -12.63 -29.07
CA HIS A 162 2.33 -11.67 -27.96
C HIS A 162 1.61 -12.18 -26.72
N LYS A 163 0.44 -12.81 -26.89
CA LYS A 163 -0.32 -13.34 -25.76
C LYS A 163 0.41 -14.50 -25.07
N LYS A 164 1.08 -15.38 -25.81
CA LYS A 164 1.94 -16.44 -25.22
C LYS A 164 3.05 -15.84 -24.36
N ARG A 165 3.74 -14.80 -24.87
CA ARG A 165 4.79 -14.10 -24.10
C ARG A 165 4.22 -13.44 -22.84
N TYR A 166 3.06 -12.81 -22.95
CA TYR A 166 2.38 -12.21 -21.81
C TYR A 166 2.00 -13.23 -20.74
N ILE A 167 1.50 -14.41 -21.12
CA ILE A 167 1.18 -15.52 -20.20
C ILE A 167 2.44 -15.98 -19.46
N ALA A 168 3.54 -16.23 -20.18
CA ALA A 168 4.81 -16.63 -19.56
C ALA A 168 5.35 -15.57 -18.59
N HIS A 169 5.18 -14.27 -18.91
CA HIS A 169 5.55 -13.19 -18.01
C HIS A 169 4.69 -13.17 -16.73
N LEU A 170 3.37 -13.34 -16.86
CA LEU A 170 2.46 -13.42 -15.71
C LEU A 170 2.79 -14.61 -14.81
N GLU A 171 3.07 -15.78 -15.39
CA GLU A 171 3.44 -17.00 -14.68
C GLU A 171 4.70 -16.78 -13.83
N ARG A 172 5.78 -16.31 -14.45
CA ARG A 172 7.03 -15.95 -13.75
C ARG A 172 6.81 -14.91 -12.65
N LYS A 173 5.95 -13.92 -12.90
CA LYS A 173 5.64 -12.88 -11.91
C LYS A 173 4.90 -13.47 -10.71
N ILE A 174 3.93 -14.36 -10.92
CA ILE A 174 3.20 -15.03 -9.84
C ILE A 174 4.15 -15.92 -9.04
N GLU A 175 5.00 -16.70 -9.70
CA GLU A 175 6.01 -17.54 -9.06
C GLU A 175 6.99 -16.71 -8.23
N GLY A 176 7.53 -15.63 -8.81
CA GLY A 176 8.42 -14.72 -8.10
C GLY A 176 7.76 -14.07 -6.88
N LEU A 177 6.48 -13.72 -6.96
CA LEU A 177 5.74 -13.15 -5.83
C LEU A 177 5.44 -14.17 -4.72
N LYS A 178 5.35 -15.47 -5.05
CA LYS A 178 5.17 -16.52 -4.04
C LYS A 178 6.45 -16.81 -3.26
N VAL A 179 7.60 -16.73 -3.93
CA VAL A 179 8.91 -17.00 -3.32
C VAL A 179 9.47 -15.78 -2.58
N ALA A 180 9.28 -14.58 -3.13
CA ALA A 180 9.88 -13.37 -2.56
C ALA A 180 9.27 -13.03 -1.19
N GLN A 181 10.14 -12.69 -0.24
CA GLN A 181 9.76 -12.28 1.10
C GLN A 181 8.86 -11.02 1.09
N LEU A 182 8.00 -10.91 2.09
CA LEU A 182 7.14 -9.74 2.27
C LEU A 182 7.96 -8.51 2.63
N GLN A 183 7.80 -7.44 1.85
CA GLN A 183 8.40 -6.13 2.13
C GLN A 183 7.33 -5.18 2.66
N VAL A 184 7.65 -4.51 3.77
CA VAL A 184 6.76 -3.52 4.41
C VAL A 184 7.38 -2.15 4.26
N LYS A 185 6.62 -1.20 3.70
CA LYS A 185 7.06 0.19 3.58
C LYS A 185 6.83 0.93 4.90
N VAL A 186 7.91 1.48 5.47
CA VAL A 186 7.84 2.37 6.64
C VAL A 186 8.15 3.80 6.20
N PRO A 187 7.15 4.70 6.15
CA PRO A 187 7.36 6.08 5.72
C PRO A 187 8.14 6.91 6.77
N TYR A 188 8.74 8.00 6.31
CA TYR A 188 9.33 9.03 7.15
C TYR A 188 8.26 10.01 7.64
N GLY A 189 8.49 10.65 8.79
CA GLY A 189 7.62 11.72 9.28
C GLY A 189 6.23 11.27 9.73
N GLN A 190 6.03 9.96 9.98
CA GLN A 190 4.75 9.42 10.44
C GLN A 190 4.85 9.01 11.90
N VAL A 191 3.90 9.50 12.70
CA VAL A 191 3.69 9.10 14.09
C VAL A 191 2.28 8.54 14.21
N PHE A 192 2.12 7.50 15.02
CA PHE A 192 0.82 6.92 15.31
C PHE A 192 0.62 6.77 16.81
N VAL A 193 -0.49 7.32 17.30
CA VAL A 193 -0.83 7.33 18.71
C VAL A 193 -2.19 6.69 18.88
N VAL A 194 -2.29 5.78 19.85
CA VAL A 194 -3.50 5.01 20.12
C VAL A 194 -3.96 5.31 21.54
N GLY A 195 -5.22 5.71 21.65
CA GLY A 195 -5.93 5.78 22.91
C GLY A 195 -6.77 4.52 23.19
N SER A 196 -7.45 4.49 24.32
CA SER A 196 -8.35 3.42 24.75
C SER A 196 -9.76 3.94 24.90
N LYS A 197 -10.74 3.06 24.69
CA LYS A 197 -12.16 3.36 24.96
C LYS A 197 -12.39 3.70 26.44
N ASP A 198 -11.60 3.12 27.32
CA ASP A 198 -11.70 3.30 28.77
C ASP A 198 -10.98 4.58 29.26
N GLU A 199 -10.33 5.33 28.37
CA GLU A 199 -9.70 6.60 28.73
C GLU A 199 -10.70 7.75 28.72
N THR A 200 -10.53 8.65 29.69
CA THR A 200 -11.10 9.99 29.63
C THR A 200 -10.69 10.66 28.32
N TRP A 201 -11.69 11.07 27.53
CA TRP A 201 -11.52 11.69 26.21
C TRP A 201 -10.91 10.78 25.12
N GLY A 202 -10.89 9.46 25.34
CA GLY A 202 -10.54 8.45 24.34
C GLY A 202 -9.05 8.34 23.99
N ASN A 203 -8.26 9.42 24.03
CA ASN A 203 -6.81 9.41 23.86
C ASN A 203 -6.14 10.46 24.76
N GLN A 204 -5.44 9.99 25.80
CA GLN A 204 -4.73 10.87 26.74
C GLN A 204 -3.40 11.42 26.21
N VAL A 205 -2.86 10.87 25.12
CA VAL A 205 -1.58 11.32 24.58
C VAL A 205 -1.75 12.51 23.64
N CYS A 206 -2.84 12.57 22.89
CA CYS A 206 -3.13 13.67 21.99
C CYS A 206 -4.59 14.08 22.15
N GLN A 207 -4.81 15.29 22.67
CA GLN A 207 -6.13 15.83 23.00
C GLN A 207 -6.37 17.12 22.23
N TRP A 208 -7.61 17.32 21.82
CA TRP A 208 -8.10 18.52 21.15
C TRP A 208 -9.27 19.07 21.96
N ASP A 209 -9.17 20.31 22.40
CA ASP A 209 -10.19 20.97 23.23
C ASP A 209 -11.16 21.87 22.44
N GLY A 210 -10.89 22.12 21.15
CA GLY A 210 -11.67 23.00 20.29
C GLY A 210 -10.87 24.18 19.72
N GLU A 211 -9.75 24.53 20.34
CA GLU A 211 -8.88 25.64 19.94
C GLU A 211 -7.39 25.24 20.00
N THR A 212 -6.99 24.41 20.96
CA THR A 212 -5.62 23.97 21.19
C THR A 212 -5.49 22.44 21.13
N ILE A 213 -4.46 21.97 20.40
CA ILE A 213 -4.01 20.58 20.46
C ILE A 213 -2.95 20.45 21.52
N ARG A 214 -3.10 19.47 22.40
CA ARG A 214 -2.13 19.14 23.43
C ARG A 214 -1.60 17.74 23.20
N PHE A 215 -0.28 17.62 23.17
CA PHE A 215 0.42 16.36 22.95
C PHE A 215 1.34 16.05 24.12
N ARG A 216 1.23 14.85 24.68
CA ARG A 216 2.12 14.36 25.74
C ARG A 216 3.44 13.90 25.15
N VAL A 217 4.52 14.44 25.68
CA VAL A 217 5.89 14.15 25.23
C VAL A 217 6.32 12.78 25.77
N PRO A 218 6.97 11.93 24.96
CA PRO A 218 7.59 10.71 25.45
C PRO A 218 8.79 11.04 26.35
N LYS A 219 9.05 10.20 27.37
CA LYS A 219 10.06 10.44 28.40
C LYS A 219 11.46 10.80 27.86
N CYS A 220 11.87 10.24 26.73
CA CYS A 220 13.14 10.55 26.08
C CYS A 220 13.29 12.00 25.59
N LEU A 221 12.18 12.72 25.37
CA LEU A 221 12.14 14.09 24.89
C LEU A 221 11.64 15.09 25.95
N GLU A 222 11.23 14.60 27.13
CA GLU A 222 10.69 15.45 28.21
C GLU A 222 11.71 16.48 28.73
N SER A 223 13.01 16.17 28.70
CA SER A 223 14.07 17.11 29.11
C SER A 223 14.19 18.32 28.19
N LYS A 224 13.75 18.18 26.92
CA LYS A 224 13.88 19.22 25.90
C LYS A 224 12.60 20.03 25.72
N TYR A 225 11.44 19.36 25.72
CA TYR A 225 10.15 20.00 25.41
C TYR A 225 9.18 20.05 26.60
N GLY A 226 9.60 19.57 27.78
CA GLY A 226 8.73 19.42 28.94
C GLY A 226 7.75 18.25 28.81
N GLN A 227 6.75 18.19 29.70
CA GLN A 227 5.80 17.07 29.75
C GLN A 227 4.75 17.11 28.62
N TYR A 228 4.41 18.30 28.15
CA TYR A 228 3.38 18.53 27.15
C TYR A 228 3.82 19.63 26.18
N VAL A 229 3.53 19.44 24.90
CA VAL A 229 3.62 20.51 23.89
C VAL A 229 2.23 20.79 23.36
N SER A 230 1.97 22.05 23.05
CA SER A 230 0.66 22.49 22.55
C SER A 230 0.80 23.40 21.35
N ALA A 231 -0.22 23.39 20.50
CA ALA A 231 -0.34 24.29 19.36
C ALA A 231 -1.81 24.70 19.18
N VAL A 232 -2.05 25.95 18.78
CA VAL A 232 -3.40 26.44 18.48
C VAL A 232 -3.75 26.01 17.05
N ILE A 233 -4.93 25.39 16.86
CA ILE A 233 -5.44 24.96 15.55
C ILE A 233 -6.77 25.67 15.28
N GLY A 234 -6.70 26.97 15.00
CA GLY A 234 -7.87 27.80 14.70
C GLY A 234 -8.17 28.77 15.83
#